data_AF-A0A955DSF3-F1
#
_entry.id   AF-A0A955DSF3-F1
#
_cell.length_a   1.000
_cell.length_b   1.000
_cell.length_c   1.000
_cell.angle_alpha   90.00
_cell.angle_beta   90.00
_cell.angle_gamma   90.00
#
_symmetry.space_group_name_H-M   'P 1'
#
loop_
_entity.id
_entity.type
_entity.pdbx_description
1 polymer ?
#
loop_
_entity_poly.entity_id
_entity_poly.type
_entity_poly.pdbx_seq_one_letter_code
_entity_poly.pdbx_strand_id
1 'polypeptide(L)'
;MNTTRFTTLALALTASVGLAETITGSVTWKTGETHQIDENLTIDGTLTIEPGVNVYLNEGVDVFVIGALYAEGSENRPIRMAAGADGERNTGVTWGTLHFATAAKGALMHVEFVDQWTTGVSIDDASPTFTECEWSEIQG
;
A
#
# COMPACT_ATOMS: atom_id res chain seq x y z
N MET A 1 -16.16 -13.33 -46.99
CA MET A 1 -16.16 -13.38 -45.50
C MET A 1 -14.98 -12.57 -45.02
N ASN A 2 -15.24 -11.35 -44.52
CA ASN A 2 -14.19 -10.46 -44.01
C ASN A 2 -14.49 -10.24 -42.53
N THR A 3 -13.63 -10.77 -41.65
CA THR A 3 -13.82 -10.71 -40.20
C THR A 3 -12.88 -9.65 -39.64
N THR A 4 -13.41 -8.46 -39.37
CA THR A 4 -12.67 -7.38 -38.71
C THR A 4 -12.50 -7.71 -37.23
N ARG A 5 -11.24 -7.78 -36.75
CA ARG A 5 -10.93 -7.87 -35.31
C ARG A 5 -11.02 -6.48 -34.69
N PHE A 6 -11.78 -6.35 -33.61
CA PHE A 6 -11.78 -5.16 -32.75
C PHE A 6 -10.79 -5.37 -31.62
N THR A 7 -9.76 -4.52 -31.55
CA THR A 7 -8.87 -4.44 -30.38
C THR A 7 -9.37 -3.27 -29.54
N THR A 8 -10.02 -3.55 -28.41
CA THR A 8 -10.39 -2.50 -27.45
C THR A 8 -9.14 -2.10 -26.68
N LEU A 9 -8.69 -0.86 -26.84
CA LEU A 9 -7.70 -0.24 -25.96
C LEU A 9 -8.46 0.25 -24.72
N ALA A 10 -8.29 -0.43 -23.58
CA ALA A 10 -8.84 0.03 -22.31
C ALA A 10 -7.87 1.07 -21.72
N LEU A 11 -8.23 2.35 -21.77
CA LEU A 11 -7.60 3.38 -20.96
C LEU A 11 -8.29 3.34 -19.59
N ALA A 12 -7.65 2.75 -18.59
CA ALA A 12 -8.14 2.78 -17.21
C ALA A 12 -7.87 4.17 -16.63
N LEU A 13 -8.88 5.05 -16.68
CA LEU A 13 -8.93 6.24 -15.85
C LEU A 13 -9.85 5.90 -14.67
N THR A 14 -9.28 5.48 -13.55
CA THR A 14 -10.04 5.32 -12.31
C THR A 14 -10.18 6.69 -11.66
N ALA A 15 -11.35 7.29 -11.80
CA ALA A 15 -11.77 8.33 -10.89
C ALA A 15 -11.92 7.69 -9.49
N SER A 16 -11.14 8.17 -8.53
CA SER A 16 -11.27 7.78 -7.13
C SER A 16 -12.62 8.30 -6.61
N VAL A 17 -13.51 7.38 -6.27
CA VAL A 17 -14.67 7.66 -5.44
C VAL A 17 -14.29 7.17 -4.06
N GLY A 18 -14.19 8.09 -3.11
CA GLY A 18 -13.86 7.84 -1.71
C GLY A 18 -14.81 6.81 -1.08
N LEU A 19 -14.39 5.55 -1.14
CA LEU A 19 -14.91 4.45 -0.35
C LEU A 19 -13.69 3.77 0.25
N ALA A 20 -13.72 3.51 1.56
CA ALA A 20 -12.73 2.69 2.24
C ALA A 20 -12.43 1.45 1.40
N GLU A 21 -11.21 1.38 0.86
CA GLU A 21 -10.86 0.33 -0.08
C GLU A 21 -10.68 -0.97 0.72
N THR A 22 -11.41 -2.02 0.35
CA THR A 22 -11.24 -3.33 0.98
C THR A 22 -10.72 -4.33 -0.05
N ILE A 23 -9.51 -4.82 0.18
CA ILE A 23 -8.92 -5.91 -0.58
C ILE A 23 -9.43 -7.23 0.00
N THR A 24 -10.29 -7.89 -0.77
CA THR A 24 -10.78 -9.25 -0.49
C THR A 24 -10.15 -10.24 -1.47
N GLY A 25 -9.89 -11.47 -1.03
CA GLY A 25 -9.18 -12.46 -1.85
C GLY A 25 -7.68 -12.16 -2.00
N SER A 26 -7.04 -12.67 -3.07
CA SER A 26 -5.61 -12.47 -3.29
C SER A 26 -5.36 -11.46 -4.41
N VAL A 27 -4.64 -10.38 -4.09
CA VAL A 27 -4.28 -9.29 -5.00
C VAL A 27 -2.75 -9.11 -5.00
N THR A 28 -2.19 -8.85 -6.18
CA THR A 28 -0.77 -8.49 -6.34
C THR A 28 -0.65 -7.11 -6.97
N TRP A 29 0.04 -6.20 -6.29
CA TRP A 29 0.53 -4.93 -6.84
C TRP A 29 1.91 -5.17 -7.46
N LYS A 30 2.06 -4.84 -8.74
CA LYS A 30 3.19 -5.28 -9.55
C LYS A 30 4.30 -4.25 -9.61
N THR A 31 5.52 -4.74 -9.86
CA THR A 31 6.72 -3.92 -10.08
C THR A 31 6.42 -2.71 -10.98
N GLY A 32 6.76 -1.51 -10.50
CA GLY A 32 6.63 -0.26 -11.25
C GLY A 32 5.25 0.37 -11.23
N GLU A 33 4.27 -0.25 -10.56
CA GLU A 33 2.97 0.36 -10.30
C GLU A 33 3.06 1.41 -9.17
N THR A 34 2.19 2.41 -9.28
CA THR A 34 1.96 3.41 -8.24
C THR A 34 0.49 3.32 -7.83
N HIS A 35 0.23 3.21 -6.53
CA HIS A 35 -1.11 3.17 -5.96
C HIS A 35 -1.35 4.42 -5.13
N GLN A 36 -2.46 5.11 -5.42
CA GLN A 36 -2.97 6.22 -4.63
C GLN A 36 -4.09 5.68 -3.74
N ILE A 37 -3.99 5.90 -2.44
CA ILE A 37 -4.92 5.42 -1.41
C ILE A 37 -5.54 6.65 -0.75
N ASP A 38 -6.78 6.96 -1.15
CA ASP A 38 -7.43 8.20 -0.75
C ASP A 38 -8.22 8.10 0.57
N GLU A 39 -8.57 6.87 0.97
CA GLU A 39 -9.27 6.55 2.20
C GLU A 39 -8.64 5.33 2.86
N ASN A 40 -9.05 5.02 4.09
CA ASN A 40 -8.54 3.88 4.85
C ASN A 40 -8.58 2.58 4.03
N LEU A 41 -7.42 1.92 3.96
CA LEU A 41 -7.24 0.66 3.24
C LEU A 41 -7.39 -0.50 4.21
N THR A 42 -8.31 -1.42 3.93
CA THR A 42 -8.47 -2.67 4.67
C THR A 42 -8.02 -3.85 3.82
N ILE A 43 -7.09 -4.65 4.33
CA ILE A 43 -6.61 -5.88 3.73
C ILE A 43 -7.23 -7.05 4.52
N ASP A 44 -8.38 -7.53 4.07
CA ASP A 44 -9.09 -8.69 4.66
C ASP A 44 -8.68 -10.01 3.96
N GLY A 45 -8.16 -9.91 2.75
CA GLY A 45 -7.57 -11.01 2.00
C GLY A 45 -6.04 -11.11 2.14
N THR A 46 -5.36 -11.30 1.01
CA THR A 46 -3.90 -11.27 0.90
C THR A 46 -3.52 -10.21 -0.12
N LEU A 47 -2.71 -9.24 0.32
CA LEU A 47 -2.03 -8.31 -0.56
C LEU A 47 -0.55 -8.70 -0.67
N THR A 48 -0.09 -8.97 -1.89
CA THR A 48 1.33 -9.07 -2.21
C THR A 48 1.77 -7.81 -2.95
N ILE A 49 2.84 -7.17 -2.49
CA ILE A 49 3.44 -5.99 -3.11
C ILE A 49 4.81 -6.40 -3.62
N GLU A 50 4.99 -6.31 -4.94
CA GLU A 50 6.26 -6.61 -5.60
C GLU A 50 7.31 -5.49 -5.42
N PRO A 51 8.61 -5.77 -5.63
CA PRO A 51 9.66 -4.76 -5.48
C PRO A 51 9.47 -3.52 -6.35
N GLY A 52 9.72 -2.35 -5.79
CA GLY A 52 9.68 -1.06 -6.50
C GLY A 52 8.29 -0.46 -6.68
N VAL A 53 7.26 -0.99 -6.02
CA VAL A 53 5.93 -0.36 -5.96
C VAL A 53 5.98 0.89 -5.07
N ASN A 54 5.30 1.95 -5.51
CA ASN A 54 5.03 3.14 -4.71
C ASN A 54 3.57 3.13 -4.23
N VAL A 55 3.37 3.42 -2.96
CA VAL A 55 2.06 3.54 -2.32
C VAL A 55 1.99 4.92 -1.68
N TYR A 56 1.07 5.74 -2.16
CA TYR A 56 0.82 7.08 -1.64
C TYR A 56 -0.49 7.09 -0.88
N LEU A 57 -0.43 7.52 0.38
CA LEU A 57 -1.57 7.57 1.28
C LEU A 57 -1.92 9.03 1.55
N ASN A 58 -3.20 9.38 1.42
CA ASN A 58 -3.68 10.72 1.77
C ASN A 58 -3.52 11.01 3.28
N GLU A 59 -3.68 12.27 3.65
CA GLU A 59 -3.61 12.73 5.03
C GLU A 59 -4.52 11.90 5.95
N GLY A 60 -3.95 11.38 7.03
CA GLY A 60 -4.68 10.64 8.07
C GLY A 60 -5.17 9.24 7.65
N VAL A 61 -4.81 8.76 6.45
CA VAL A 61 -5.23 7.43 5.99
C VAL A 61 -4.49 6.33 6.77
N ASP A 62 -5.26 5.42 7.34
CA ASP A 62 -4.77 4.21 8.00
C ASP A 62 -4.77 3.00 7.05
N VAL A 63 -3.89 2.04 7.31
CA VAL A 63 -3.85 0.72 6.66
C VAL A 63 -4.13 -0.35 7.71
N PHE A 64 -5.26 -1.06 7.56
CA PHE A 64 -5.69 -2.13 8.43
C PHE A 64 -5.43 -3.50 7.79
N VAL A 65 -4.54 -4.28 8.37
CA VAL A 65 -4.28 -5.67 7.97
C VAL A 65 -5.06 -6.60 8.88
N ILE A 66 -6.12 -7.18 8.34
CA ILE A 66 -6.93 -8.23 8.99
C ILE A 66 -6.49 -9.61 8.49
N GLY A 67 -6.18 -9.71 7.21
CA GLY A 67 -5.68 -10.93 6.56
C GLY A 67 -4.15 -10.99 6.52
N ALA A 68 -3.56 -10.81 5.33
CA ALA A 68 -2.11 -10.91 5.12
C ALA A 68 -1.54 -9.81 4.22
N LEU A 69 -0.41 -9.24 4.64
CA LEU A 69 0.38 -8.29 3.85
C LEU A 69 1.79 -8.85 3.62
N TYR A 70 2.13 -9.12 2.36
CA TYR A 70 3.46 -9.55 1.94
C TYR A 70 4.09 -8.46 1.06
N ALA A 71 5.06 -7.73 1.58
CA ALA A 71 5.77 -6.68 0.86
C ALA A 71 7.22 -7.13 0.62
N GLU A 72 7.52 -7.50 -0.62
CA GLU A 72 8.78 -8.16 -1.00
C GLU A 72 9.72 -7.18 -1.72
N GLY A 73 10.10 -6.09 -1.06
CA GLY A 73 11.08 -5.14 -1.59
C GLY A 73 12.47 -5.76 -1.74
N SER A 74 13.36 -5.00 -2.37
CA SER A 74 14.79 -5.37 -2.47
C SER A 74 15.66 -4.14 -2.28
N GLU A 75 16.92 -4.29 -1.88
CA GLU A 75 17.89 -3.18 -1.73
C GLU A 75 17.90 -2.23 -2.94
N ASN A 76 17.86 -2.77 -4.17
CA ASN A 76 17.88 -1.96 -5.39
C ASN A 76 16.51 -1.41 -5.83
N ARG A 77 15.43 -1.95 -5.26
CA ARG A 77 14.05 -1.59 -5.60
C ARG A 77 13.20 -1.72 -4.32
N PRO A 78 13.38 -0.80 -3.36
CA PRO A 78 12.58 -0.80 -2.16
C PRO A 78 11.10 -0.57 -2.51
N ILE A 79 10.21 -1.08 -1.67
CA ILE A 79 8.80 -0.68 -1.72
C ILE A 79 8.69 0.59 -0.89
N ARG A 80 7.93 1.56 -1.38
CA ARG A 80 7.82 2.85 -0.72
C ARG A 80 6.38 3.15 -0.34
N MET A 81 6.13 3.26 0.97
CA MET A 81 4.84 3.65 1.54
C MET A 81 4.99 5.04 2.17
N ALA A 82 4.35 6.04 1.57
CA ALA A 82 4.55 7.44 1.94
C ALA A 82 3.26 8.25 1.93
N ALA A 83 3.25 9.36 2.65
CA ALA A 83 2.18 10.34 2.49
C ALA A 83 2.28 11.00 1.12
N GLY A 84 1.13 11.22 0.48
CA GLY A 84 1.08 11.79 -0.86
C GLY A 84 -0.33 11.84 -1.44
N ALA A 85 -0.49 12.69 -2.44
CA ALA A 85 -1.72 12.85 -3.20
C ALA A 85 -1.41 12.89 -4.70
N ASP A 86 -2.38 12.49 -5.53
CA ASP A 86 -2.27 12.50 -6.99
C ASP A 86 -1.02 11.78 -7.55
N GLY A 87 -0.54 10.74 -6.84
CA GLY A 87 0.64 9.98 -7.25
C GLY A 87 1.98 10.69 -6.95
N GLU A 88 1.94 11.77 -6.17
CA GLU A 88 3.12 12.53 -5.76
C GLU A 88 3.36 12.40 -4.25
N ARG A 89 4.64 12.29 -3.88
CA ARG A 89 5.11 12.28 -2.48
C ARG A 89 5.11 13.69 -1.89
N ASN A 90 5.06 13.79 -0.56
CA ASN A 90 5.53 14.95 0.21
C ASN A 90 4.69 16.21 -0.02
N THR A 91 3.37 16.07 0.06
CA THR A 91 2.44 17.21 0.10
C THR A 91 2.45 17.94 1.45
N GLY A 92 3.38 17.62 2.35
CA GLY A 92 3.46 18.18 3.70
C GLY A 92 2.42 17.59 4.67
N VAL A 93 1.78 16.49 4.27
CA VAL A 93 0.82 15.73 5.08
C VAL A 93 1.47 14.47 5.62
N THR A 94 0.82 13.86 6.60
CA THR A 94 1.19 12.55 7.13
C THR A 94 0.06 11.57 7.01
N TRP A 95 0.38 10.31 6.73
CA TRP A 95 -0.59 9.23 6.80
C TRP A 95 -0.63 8.63 8.20
N GLY A 96 -1.66 7.83 8.48
CA GLY A 96 -1.94 7.30 9.80
C GLY A 96 -1.05 6.10 10.17
N THR A 97 -1.71 5.01 10.54
CA THR A 97 -1.11 3.84 11.17
C THR A 97 -1.12 2.66 10.21
N LEU A 98 -0.03 1.87 10.20
CA LEU A 98 -0.09 0.49 9.72
C LEU A 98 -0.49 -0.42 10.88
N HIS A 99 -1.73 -0.91 10.89
CA HIS A 99 -2.28 -1.72 11.97
C HIS A 99 -2.44 -3.18 11.56
N PHE A 100 -1.79 -4.08 12.30
CA PHE A 100 -2.01 -5.52 12.20
C PHE A 100 -2.97 -5.98 13.32
N ALA A 101 -4.17 -6.39 12.93
CA ALA A 101 -5.19 -6.92 13.84
C ALA A 101 -4.82 -8.33 14.34
N THR A 102 -5.52 -8.83 15.37
CA THR A 102 -5.34 -10.19 15.89
C THR A 102 -5.29 -11.26 14.78
N ALA A 103 -4.29 -12.13 14.85
CA ALA A 103 -4.01 -13.22 13.91
C ALA A 103 -3.64 -12.79 12.47
N ALA A 104 -3.52 -11.49 12.19
CA ALA A 104 -3.03 -10.99 10.90
C ALA A 104 -1.59 -11.44 10.65
N LYS A 105 -1.25 -11.60 9.37
CA LYS A 105 0.09 -12.02 8.91
C LYS A 105 0.80 -10.89 8.20
N GLY A 106 2.11 -10.79 8.42
CA GLY A 106 2.96 -9.82 7.73
C GLY A 106 4.35 -10.36 7.46
N ALA A 107 4.84 -10.19 6.25
CA ALA A 107 6.27 -10.24 5.98
C ALA A 107 6.63 -9.07 5.07
N LEU A 108 7.43 -8.16 5.60
CA LEU A 108 7.80 -6.92 4.95
C LEU A 108 9.31 -6.86 4.89
N MET A 109 9.83 -6.68 3.69
CA MET A 109 11.26 -6.66 3.41
C MET A 109 11.59 -5.44 2.54
N HIS A 110 12.62 -4.67 2.91
CA HIS A 110 13.01 -3.44 2.19
C HIS A 110 11.83 -2.50 1.91
N VAL A 111 11.03 -2.24 2.94
CA VAL A 111 9.94 -1.27 2.86
C VAL A 111 10.40 0.03 3.53
N GLU A 112 10.26 1.12 2.81
CA GLU A 112 10.46 2.48 3.30
C GLU A 112 9.11 3.05 3.74
N PHE A 113 8.91 3.20 5.05
CA PHE A 113 7.77 3.91 5.63
C PHE A 113 8.15 5.36 5.87
N VAL A 114 7.45 6.27 5.22
CA VAL A 114 7.78 7.70 5.22
C VAL A 114 6.55 8.53 5.54
N ASP A 115 6.72 9.64 6.26
CA ASP A 115 5.65 10.61 6.55
C ASP A 115 4.48 10.03 7.37
N GLN A 116 4.78 9.16 8.35
CA GLN A 116 3.76 8.59 9.25
C GLN A 116 3.44 9.52 10.43
N TRP A 117 2.20 9.47 10.90
CA TRP A 117 1.76 9.99 12.19
C TRP A 117 2.30 9.12 13.35
N THR A 118 2.45 9.72 14.53
CA THR A 118 3.10 9.22 15.77
C THR A 118 3.13 7.72 16.06
N THR A 119 2.12 6.94 15.66
CA THR A 119 1.97 5.53 16.02
C THR A 119 2.75 4.59 15.09
N GLY A 120 3.09 4.99 13.86
CA GLY A 120 3.90 4.21 12.90
C GLY A 120 3.32 2.83 12.57
N VAL A 121 3.50 1.85 13.45
CA VAL A 121 2.96 0.49 13.36
C VAL A 121 2.28 0.09 14.66
N SER A 122 1.03 -0.39 14.59
CA SER A 122 0.30 -1.02 15.70
C SER A 122 0.16 -2.52 15.46
N ILE A 123 0.38 -3.34 16.48
CA ILE A 123 0.30 -4.80 16.42
C ILE A 123 -0.46 -5.30 17.66
N ASP A 124 -1.60 -5.96 17.47
CA ASP A 124 -2.43 -6.43 18.59
C ASP A 124 -2.00 -7.82 19.08
N ASP A 125 -2.38 -8.87 18.36
CA ASP A 125 -2.02 -10.27 18.60
C ASP A 125 -1.70 -10.94 17.26
N ALA A 126 -0.80 -10.28 16.53
CA ALA A 126 -0.29 -10.68 15.23
C ALA A 126 1.22 -10.93 15.31
N SER A 127 1.78 -11.49 14.26
CA SER A 127 3.22 -11.77 14.18
C SER A 127 3.82 -11.32 12.85
N PRO A 128 3.73 -10.03 12.48
CA PRO A 128 4.41 -9.53 11.30
C PRO A 128 5.93 -9.53 11.50
N THR A 129 6.67 -9.70 10.40
CA THR A 129 8.12 -9.56 10.37
C THR A 129 8.51 -8.35 9.51
N PHE A 130 9.52 -7.61 9.95
CA PHE A 130 10.10 -6.48 9.24
C PHE A 130 11.59 -6.75 9.07
N THR A 131 12.06 -6.84 7.84
CA THR A 131 13.46 -7.16 7.50
C THR A 131 14.00 -6.03 6.64
N GLU A 132 15.03 -5.34 7.11
CA GLU A 132 15.66 -4.23 6.36
C GLU A 132 14.65 -3.14 5.94
N CYS A 133 13.61 -2.94 6.76
CA CYS A 133 12.66 -1.83 6.60
C CYS A 133 13.18 -0.58 7.31
N GLU A 134 12.83 0.57 6.77
CA GLU A 134 13.22 1.87 7.28
C GLU A 134 11.99 2.71 7.60
N TRP A 135 12.06 3.45 8.71
CA TRP A 135 11.06 4.46 9.09
C TRP A 135 11.73 5.83 9.10
N SER A 136 11.12 6.78 8.40
CA SER A 136 11.65 8.15 8.29
C SER A 136 10.54 9.18 8.26
N GLU A 137 10.89 10.44 8.57
CA GLU A 137 9.99 11.60 8.49
C GLU A 137 8.69 11.44 9.33
N ILE A 138 8.76 10.70 10.44
CA ILE A 138 7.65 10.55 11.41
C ILE A 138 7.38 11.90 12.09
N GLN A 139 6.12 12.36 12.07
CA GLN A 139 5.69 13.61 12.72
C GLN A 139 4.86 13.34 13.99
N GLY A 140 4.87 14.30 14.92
CA GLY A 140 4.08 14.28 16.15
C GLY A 140 3.62 15.64 16.62
#